data_AF-A0A455UE73-F1
#
_entry.id   AF-A0A455UE73-F1
#
_cell.length_a   1.000
_cell.length_b   1.000
_cell.length_c   1.000
_cell.angle_alpha   90.00
_cell.angle_beta   90.00
_cell.angle_gamma   90.00
#
_symmetry.space_group_name_H-M   'P 1'
#
loop_
_entity.id
_entity.type
_entity.pdbx_description
1 polymer ?
#
loop_
_entity_poly.entity_id
_entity_poly.type
_entity_poly.pdbx_seq_one_letter_code
_entity_poly.pdbx_strand_id
1 'polypeptide(L)'
;MSYQLENTQRGEKYNSIFSNISPAKRRNRTARAHWRSRILLGLYLALMILPIYWLINMSLQTNSEILGSMTLWPQNLTFDNYIGIFTNSSWYMGYVNSMLYVAMNMLITICVALPAAYAFSRYTFIGDKHLFFWLLTNLMAPPRSFFCPTFSSTTR
;
A
#
# COMPACT_ATOMS: atom_id res chain seq x y z
N MET A 1 -27.83 62.14 17.99
CA MET A 1 -26.42 62.34 18.39
C MET A 1 -25.87 61.19 19.25
N SER A 2 -26.69 60.57 20.13
CA SER A 2 -26.30 59.47 21.04
C SER A 2 -25.87 58.16 20.35
N TYR A 3 -26.53 57.78 19.25
CA TYR A 3 -26.22 56.53 18.53
C TYR A 3 -24.81 56.47 17.91
N GLN A 4 -24.21 57.61 17.60
CA GLN A 4 -22.87 57.65 16.99
C GLN A 4 -21.77 57.38 18.03
N LEU A 5 -21.96 57.83 19.27
CA LEU A 5 -20.97 57.65 20.34
C LEU A 5 -20.87 56.19 20.78
N GLU A 6 -21.99 55.46 20.80
CA GLU A 6 -22.01 54.04 21.16
C GLU A 6 -21.30 53.16 20.12
N ASN A 7 -21.45 53.47 18.83
CA ASN A 7 -20.76 52.74 17.76
C ASN A 7 -19.25 52.98 17.76
N THR A 8 -18.79 54.20 18.07
CA THR A 8 -17.35 54.50 18.20
C THR A 8 -16.72 53.77 19.40
N GLN A 9 -17.41 53.76 20.54
CA GLN A 9 -16.96 53.03 21.74
C GLN A 9 -16.95 51.50 21.51
N ARG A 10 -17.93 50.98 20.76
CA ARG A 10 -17.97 49.57 20.38
C ARG A 10 -16.84 49.22 19.42
N GLY A 11 -16.50 50.10 18.47
CA GLY A 11 -15.38 49.91 17.55
C GLY A 11 -14.01 49.85 18.25
N GLU A 12 -13.75 50.74 19.22
CA GLU A 12 -12.51 50.71 20.00
C GLU A 12 -12.39 49.49 20.92
N LYS A 13 -13.52 49.05 21.51
CA LYS A 13 -13.57 47.81 22.30
C LYS A 13 -13.27 46.58 21.45
N TYR A 14 -13.60 46.57 20.16
CA TYR A 14 -13.28 45.46 19.27
C TYR A 14 -11.79 45.49 18.90
N ASN A 15 -11.23 46.65 18.55
CA ASN A 15 -9.81 46.78 18.19
C ASN A 15 -8.86 46.40 19.35
N SER A 16 -9.19 46.73 20.59
CA SER A 16 -8.39 46.35 21.77
C SER A 16 -8.45 44.86 22.12
N ILE A 17 -9.50 44.15 21.71
CA ILE A 17 -9.61 42.69 21.85
C ILE A 17 -8.72 41.98 20.82
N PHE A 18 -8.59 42.52 19.60
CA PHE A 18 -7.75 41.92 18.55
C PHE A 18 -6.27 42.32 18.62
N SER A 19 -5.91 43.43 19.29
CA SER A 19 -4.51 43.86 19.42
C SER A 19 -3.70 43.05 20.43
N ASN A 20 -4.36 42.38 21.39
CA ASN A 20 -3.71 41.56 22.43
C ASN A 20 -3.54 40.09 22.03
N ILE A 21 -3.83 39.74 20.77
CA ILE A 21 -3.46 38.44 20.22
C ILE A 21 -1.95 38.49 19.97
N SER A 22 -1.18 38.27 21.03
CA SER A 22 0.24 37.97 20.95
C SER A 22 0.43 37.01 19.78
N PRO A 23 1.24 37.32 18.75
CA PRO A 23 1.48 36.38 17.67
C PRO A 23 2.02 35.13 18.33
N ALA A 24 1.23 34.05 18.32
CA ALA A 24 1.55 32.82 19.00
C ALA A 24 2.95 32.45 18.56
N LYS A 25 3.90 32.53 19.50
CA LYS A 25 5.32 32.26 19.28
C LYS A 25 5.39 30.93 18.57
N ARG A 26 5.54 30.95 17.24
CA ARG A 26 5.62 29.79 16.36
C ARG A 26 7.00 29.19 16.61
N ARG A 27 7.11 28.61 17.79
CA ARG A 27 8.32 28.10 18.41
C ARG A 27 8.93 27.14 17.40
N ASN A 28 10.20 27.35 17.12
CA ASN A 28 11.09 26.60 16.22
C ASN A 28 11.25 25.10 16.59
N ARG A 29 10.19 24.45 17.09
CA ARG A 29 10.06 23.01 17.34
C ARG A 29 9.98 22.20 16.05
N THR A 30 9.75 22.85 14.91
CA THR A 30 9.66 22.19 13.60
C THR A 30 11.02 21.67 13.13
N ALA A 31 12.11 22.44 13.24
CA ALA A 31 13.41 22.00 12.71
C ALA A 31 13.94 20.71 13.37
N ARG A 32 13.86 20.59 14.70
CA ARG A 32 14.30 19.39 15.44
C ARG A 32 13.32 18.22 15.32
N ALA A 33 12.02 18.49 15.18
CA ALA A 33 11.01 17.46 14.90
C ALA A 33 11.14 16.89 13.47
N HIS A 34 11.44 17.72 12.48
CA HIS A 34 11.68 17.29 11.11
C HIS A 34 12.95 16.43 11.00
N TRP A 35 14.02 16.75 11.73
CA TRP A 35 15.22 15.90 11.75
C TRP A 35 14.97 14.52 12.38
N ARG A 36 14.25 14.46 13.51
CA ARG A 36 13.84 13.17 14.11
C ARG A 36 12.95 12.37 13.18
N SER A 37 11.99 13.02 12.53
CA SER A 37 11.12 12.37 11.54
C SER A 37 11.91 11.84 10.34
N ARG A 38 12.91 12.57 9.84
CA ARG A 38 13.77 12.12 8.73
C ARG A 38 14.64 10.92 9.12
N ILE A 39 15.20 10.93 10.32
CA ILE A 39 15.98 9.79 10.84
C ILE A 39 15.08 8.56 11.01
N LEU A 40 13.88 8.72 11.57
CA LEU A 40 12.91 7.64 11.70
C LEU A 40 12.48 7.08 10.34
N LEU A 41 12.23 7.95 9.35
CA LEU A 41 11.89 7.54 8.00
C LEU A 41 13.05 6.78 7.33
N GLY A 42 14.29 7.27 7.50
CA GLY A 42 15.49 6.62 6.99
C GLY A 42 15.73 5.25 7.62
N LEU A 43 15.56 5.14 8.94
CA LEU A 43 15.67 3.86 9.65
C LEU A 43 14.58 2.88 9.20
N TYR A 44 13.34 3.34 9.05
CA TYR A 44 12.24 2.52 8.53
C TYR A 44 12.53 2.01 7.11
N LEU A 45 13.06 2.88 6.24
CA LEU A 45 13.42 2.51 4.87
C LEU A 45 14.58 1.49 4.86
N ALA A 46 15.59 1.68 5.71
CA ALA A 46 16.70 0.74 5.85
C ALA A 46 16.23 -0.64 6.32
N LEU A 47 15.31 -0.69 7.30
CA LEU A 47 14.72 -1.95 7.77
C LEU A 47 13.89 -2.65 6.67
N MET A 48 13.20 -1.88 5.81
CA MET A 48 12.45 -2.43 4.67
C MET A 48 13.36 -2.94 3.55
N ILE A 49 14.52 -2.32 3.34
CA ILE A 49 15.50 -2.75 2.33
C ILE A 49 16.27 -3.99 2.78
N LEU A 50 16.41 -4.22 4.09
CA LEU A 50 17.16 -5.36 4.63
C LEU A 50 16.71 -6.74 4.08
N PRO A 51 15.42 -7.12 4.10
CA PRO A 51 14.98 -8.38 3.50
C PRO A 51 15.17 -8.42 1.97
N ILE A 52 15.06 -7.27 1.29
CA ILE A 52 15.29 -7.16 -0.16
C ILE A 52 16.76 -7.40 -0.48
N TYR A 53 17.67 -6.79 0.27
CA TYR A 53 19.11 -7.02 0.17
C TYR A 53 19.45 -8.48 0.39
N TRP A 54 18.86 -9.10 1.41
CA TRP A 54 19.04 -10.52 1.70
C TRP A 54 18.59 -11.41 0.53
N LEU A 55 17.42 -11.12 -0.06
CA LEU A 55 16.90 -11.83 -1.24
C LEU A 55 17.82 -11.69 -2.45
N ILE A 56 18.35 -10.50 -2.71
CA ILE A 56 19.28 -10.26 -3.82
C ILE A 56 20.58 -11.04 -3.60
N ASN A 57 21.11 -11.03 -2.37
CA ASN A 57 22.31 -11.77 -2.02
C ASN A 57 22.11 -13.27 -2.23
N MET A 58 20.99 -13.83 -1.75
CA MET A 58 20.63 -15.24 -1.98
C MET A 58 20.44 -15.57 -3.47
N SER A 59 19.92 -14.64 -4.27
CA SER A 59 19.75 -14.84 -5.71
C SER A 59 21.08 -14.94 -6.48
N LEU A 60 22.16 -14.37 -5.95
CA LEU A 60 23.50 -14.32 -6.55
C LEU A 60 24.45 -15.41 -6.03
N GLN A 61 24.04 -16.16 -5.00
CA GLN A 61 24.81 -17.25 -4.39
C GLN A 61 24.50 -18.60 -5.03
N THR A 62 25.47 -19.52 -4.99
CA THR A 62 25.26 -20.91 -5.46
C THR A 62 24.37 -21.70 -4.50
N ASN A 63 23.62 -22.69 -5.02
CA ASN A 63 22.80 -23.60 -4.20
C ASN A 63 23.62 -24.30 -3.08
N SER A 64 24.90 -24.56 -3.31
CA SER A 64 25.82 -25.14 -2.32
C SER A 64 26.23 -24.17 -1.21
N GLU A 65 26.34 -22.87 -1.49
CA GLU A 65 26.64 -21.85 -0.47
C GLU A 65 25.40 -21.51 0.38
N ILE A 66 24.21 -21.50 -0.23
CA ILE A 66 22.93 -21.24 0.46
C ILE A 66 22.66 -22.26 1.57
N LEU A 67 22.99 -23.54 1.32
CA LEU A 67 22.78 -24.65 2.27
C LEU A 67 23.95 -24.85 3.24
N GLY A 68 25.16 -24.34 2.91
CA GLY A 68 26.40 -24.65 3.62
C GLY A 68 26.93 -23.53 4.51
N SER A 69 26.66 -22.26 4.21
CA SER A 69 27.25 -21.14 4.96
C SER A 69 26.36 -19.89 4.96
N MET A 70 26.04 -19.39 6.16
CA MET A 70 25.32 -18.13 6.35
C MET A 70 26.28 -16.94 6.12
N THR A 71 26.65 -16.67 4.87
CA THR A 71 27.58 -15.59 4.51
C THR A 71 26.82 -14.28 4.23
N LEU A 72 27.23 -13.19 4.90
CA LEU A 72 26.68 -11.85 4.68
C LEU A 72 27.03 -11.28 3.30
N TRP A 73 28.06 -11.82 2.64
CA TRP A 73 28.54 -11.43 1.32
C TRP A 73 28.85 -12.69 0.49
N PRO A 74 28.45 -12.74 -0.79
CA PRO A 74 28.65 -13.89 -1.65
C PRO A 74 30.16 -14.05 -1.92
N GLN A 75 30.70 -15.25 -1.68
CA GLN A 75 32.11 -15.54 -1.95
C GLN A 75 32.31 -15.80 -3.45
N ASN A 76 31.32 -16.43 -4.09
CA ASN A 76 31.29 -16.66 -5.53
C ASN A 76 30.05 -15.99 -6.13
N LEU A 77 30.25 -14.83 -6.77
CA LEU A 77 29.21 -14.16 -7.55
C LEU A 77 28.94 -14.98 -8.82
N THR A 78 27.76 -15.59 -8.93
CA THR A 78 27.37 -16.34 -10.14
C THR A 78 26.00 -15.93 -10.66
N PHE A 79 25.90 -15.92 -11.98
CA PHE A 79 24.66 -15.67 -12.71
C PHE A 79 24.00 -16.96 -13.21
N ASP A 80 24.50 -18.13 -12.80
CA ASP A 80 24.02 -19.42 -13.26
C ASP A 80 22.57 -19.68 -12.82
N ASN A 81 22.16 -19.13 -11.67
CA ASN A 81 20.76 -19.17 -11.23
C ASN A 81 19.81 -18.46 -12.21
N TYR A 82 20.24 -17.32 -12.77
CA TYR A 82 19.45 -16.60 -13.77
C TYR A 82 19.43 -17.35 -15.10
N ILE A 83 20.58 -17.85 -15.54
CA ILE A 83 20.69 -18.63 -16.78
C ILE A 83 19.83 -19.91 -16.68
N GLY A 84 19.86 -20.60 -15.55
CA GLY A 84 19.05 -21.80 -15.30
C GLY A 84 17.55 -21.59 -15.44
N ILE A 85 17.02 -20.41 -15.06
CA ILE A 85 15.60 -20.06 -15.23
C ILE A 85 15.24 -19.91 -16.71
N PHE A 86 16.14 -19.35 -17.54
CA PHE A 86 15.89 -19.15 -18.97
C PHE A 86 16.20 -20.38 -19.83
N THR A 87 17.14 -21.24 -19.41
CA THR A 87 17.52 -22.45 -20.14
C THR A 87 16.60 -23.63 -19.84
N ASN A 88 16.01 -23.70 -18.64
CA ASN A 88 15.12 -24.80 -18.28
C ASN A 88 13.68 -24.53 -18.76
N SER A 89 13.24 -25.33 -19.73
CA SER A 89 11.91 -25.23 -20.36
C SER A 89 10.76 -25.27 -19.34
N SER A 90 10.87 -26.04 -18.26
CA SER A 90 9.82 -26.13 -17.23
C SER A 90 9.64 -24.81 -16.46
N TRP A 91 10.74 -24.12 -16.15
CA TRP A 91 10.71 -22.83 -15.45
C TRP A 91 10.22 -21.71 -16.36
N TYR A 92 10.74 -21.66 -17.59
CA TYR A 92 10.32 -20.69 -18.58
C TYR A 92 8.83 -20.79 -18.93
N MET A 93 8.35 -22.01 -19.21
CA MET A 93 6.94 -22.25 -19.52
C MET A 93 6.04 -21.91 -18.32
N GLY A 94 6.48 -22.19 -17.10
CA GLY A 94 5.77 -21.80 -15.87
C GLY A 94 5.62 -20.28 -15.74
N TYR A 95 6.67 -19.52 -16.03
CA TYR A 95 6.64 -18.06 -16.04
C TYR A 95 5.67 -17.52 -17.10
N VAL A 96 5.75 -18.02 -18.34
CA VAL A 96 4.87 -17.60 -19.45
C VAL A 96 3.40 -17.91 -19.12
N ASN A 97 3.11 -19.11 -18.63
CA ASN A 97 1.75 -19.52 -18.27
C ASN A 97 1.20 -18.65 -17.13
N SER A 98 2.03 -18.33 -16.12
CA SER A 98 1.63 -17.46 -15.01
C SER A 98 1.33 -16.05 -15.50
N MET A 99 2.19 -15.49 -16.37
CA MET A 99 2.01 -14.16 -16.94
C MET A 99 0.74 -14.08 -17.79
N LEU A 100 0.51 -15.08 -18.64
CA LEU A 100 -0.69 -15.17 -19.46
C LEU A 100 -1.94 -15.29 -18.59
N TYR A 101 -1.89 -16.14 -17.55
CA TYR A 101 -3.00 -16.32 -16.62
C TYR A 101 -3.37 -15.01 -15.90
N VAL A 102 -2.37 -14.30 -15.36
CA VAL A 102 -2.58 -13.01 -14.68
C VAL A 102 -3.13 -11.96 -15.66
N ALA A 103 -2.58 -11.88 -16.87
CA ALA A 103 -3.04 -10.94 -17.89
C ALA A 103 -4.51 -11.19 -18.29
N MET A 104 -4.86 -12.46 -18.55
CA MET A 104 -6.25 -12.83 -18.89
C MET A 104 -7.19 -12.55 -17.73
N ASN A 105 -6.81 -12.92 -16.49
CA ASN A 105 -7.61 -12.66 -15.31
C ASN A 105 -7.82 -11.14 -15.08
N MET A 106 -6.78 -10.34 -15.24
CA MET A 106 -6.86 -8.88 -15.15
C MET A 106 -7.82 -8.30 -16.19
N LEU A 107 -7.71 -8.76 -17.44
CA LEU A 107 -8.54 -8.28 -18.55
C LEU A 107 -10.02 -8.60 -18.33
N ILE A 108 -10.34 -9.84 -17.96
CA ILE A 108 -11.71 -10.27 -17.64
C ILE A 108 -12.26 -9.46 -16.45
N THR A 109 -11.46 -9.30 -15.40
CA THR A 109 -11.86 -8.54 -14.21
C THR A 109 -12.20 -7.10 -14.56
N ILE A 110 -11.37 -6.42 -15.36
CA ILE A 110 -11.61 -5.04 -15.79
C ILE A 110 -12.85 -4.94 -16.68
N CYS A 111 -13.00 -5.86 -17.65
CA CYS A 111 -14.17 -5.90 -18.53
C CYS A 111 -15.50 -6.03 -17.76
N VAL A 112 -15.51 -6.73 -16.63
CA VAL A 112 -16.71 -6.87 -15.78
C VAL A 112 -16.83 -5.74 -14.75
N ALA A 113 -15.71 -5.33 -14.14
CA ALA A 113 -15.69 -4.33 -13.10
C ALA A 113 -16.01 -2.92 -13.63
N LEU A 114 -15.58 -2.57 -14.84
CA LEU A 114 -15.83 -1.24 -15.42
C LEU A 114 -17.33 -0.95 -15.63
N PRO A 115 -18.13 -1.83 -16.27
CA PRO A 115 -19.58 -1.65 -16.35
C PRO A 115 -20.25 -1.61 -14.99
N ALA A 116 -19.85 -2.46 -14.05
CA ALA A 116 -20.41 -2.49 -12.70
C ALA A 116 -20.13 -1.18 -11.95
N ALA A 117 -18.88 -0.69 -11.97
CA ALA A 117 -18.50 0.58 -11.36
C ALA A 117 -19.20 1.77 -12.02
N TYR A 118 -19.38 1.74 -13.35
CA TYR A 118 -20.14 2.76 -14.06
C TYR A 118 -21.61 2.77 -13.65
N ALA A 119 -22.24 1.59 -13.59
CA ALA A 119 -23.62 1.45 -13.14
C ALA A 119 -23.81 1.98 -11.71
N PHE A 120 -22.93 1.61 -10.78
CA PHE A 120 -22.99 2.10 -9.39
C PHE A 120 -22.71 3.59 -9.22
N SER A 121 -21.85 4.19 -10.07
CA SER A 121 -21.51 5.61 -9.96
C SER A 121 -22.55 6.54 -10.60
N ARG A 122 -23.20 6.11 -11.68
CA ARG A 122 -24.14 6.96 -12.43
C ARG A 122 -25.60 6.71 -12.09
N TYR A 123 -25.98 5.50 -11.72
CA TYR A 123 -27.36 5.14 -11.47
C TYR A 123 -27.58 4.84 -9.97
N THR A 124 -28.53 5.55 -9.37
CA THR A 124 -29.03 5.27 -8.02
C THR A 124 -30.29 4.41 -8.15
N PHE A 125 -30.11 3.09 -8.11
CA PHE A 125 -31.21 2.13 -8.22
C PHE A 125 -31.85 1.88 -6.84
N ILE A 126 -33.15 1.57 -6.81
CA ILE A 126 -33.84 1.10 -5.60
C ILE A 126 -33.31 -0.30 -5.23
N GLY A 127 -32.37 -0.36 -4.26
CA GLY A 127 -31.70 -1.59 -3.80
C GLY A 127 -30.16 -1.56 -3.84
N ASP A 128 -29.57 -0.47 -4.31
CA ASP A 128 -28.13 -0.19 -4.33
C ASP A 128 -27.41 -0.50 -3.00
N LYS A 129 -27.99 -0.11 -1.86
CA LYS A 129 -27.40 -0.32 -0.52
C LYS A 129 -27.32 -1.79 -0.13
N HIS A 130 -28.30 -2.60 -0.51
CA HIS A 130 -28.31 -4.03 -0.19
C HIS A 130 -27.32 -4.80 -1.06
N LEU A 131 -27.25 -4.48 -2.38
CA LEU A 131 -26.26 -5.06 -3.28
C LEU A 131 -24.83 -4.70 -2.86
N PHE A 132 -24.60 -3.43 -2.48
CA PHE A 132 -23.30 -2.98 -1.99
C PHE A 132 -22.92 -3.67 -0.67
N PHE A 133 -23.87 -3.82 0.26
CA PHE A 133 -23.64 -4.56 1.51
C PHE A 133 -23.29 -6.04 1.25
N TRP A 134 -23.98 -6.69 0.32
CA TRP A 134 -23.71 -8.09 -0.06
C TRP A 134 -22.33 -8.25 -0.71
N LEU A 135 -21.97 -7.32 -1.60
CA LEU A 135 -20.65 -7.26 -2.23
C LEU A 135 -19.53 -7.08 -1.19
N LEU A 136 -19.67 -6.12 -0.27
CA LEU A 136 -18.70 -5.91 0.81
C LEU A 136 -18.58 -7.13 1.72
N THR A 137 -19.70 -7.74 2.07
CA THR A 137 -19.72 -8.96 2.90
C THR A 137 -18.95 -10.10 2.23
N ASN A 138 -19.09 -10.25 0.91
CA ASN A 138 -18.33 -11.24 0.14
C ASN A 138 -16.83 -10.90 0.08
N LEU A 139 -16.44 -9.63 -0.02
CA LEU A 139 -15.04 -9.20 0.05
C LEU A 139 -14.39 -9.46 1.42
N MET A 140 -15.16 -9.39 2.50
CA MET A 140 -14.68 -9.69 3.86
C MET A 140 -14.68 -11.19 4.17
N ALA A 141 -15.32 -12.01 3.34
CA ALA A 141 -15.29 -13.46 3.50
C ALA A 141 -13.85 -13.96 3.28
N PRO A 142 -13.25 -14.67 4.25
CA PRO A 142 -11.87 -15.08 4.14
C PRO A 142 -11.71 -16.07 2.98
N PRO A 143 -10.77 -15.87 2.04
CA PRO A 143 -10.61 -16.77 0.90
C PRO A 143 -10.34 -18.24 1.32
N ARG A 144 -9.79 -18.44 2.52
CA ARG A 144 -9.55 -19.78 3.12
C ARG A 144 -10.84 -20.58 3.37
N SER A 145 -11.99 -19.93 3.65
CA SER A 145 -13.23 -20.67 3.94
C SER A 145 -13.79 -21.38 2.70
N PHE A 146 -13.49 -20.88 1.50
CA PHE A 146 -13.93 -21.50 0.25
C PHE A 146 -13.07 -22.72 -0.16
N PHE A 147 -11.84 -22.85 0.36
CA PHE A 147 -10.95 -23.97 0.05
C PHE A 147 -11.25 -25.27 0.84
N CYS A 148 -11.83 -25.17 2.03
CA CYS A 148 -12.13 -26.33 2.87
C CYS A 148 -13.13 -27.33 2.21
N PRO A 149 -14.26 -26.88 1.63
CA PRO A 149 -15.22 -27.82 1.05
C PRO A 149 -14.72 -28.46 -0.25
N THR A 150 -13.96 -27.75 -1.10
CA THR A 150 -13.48 -28.25 -2.39
C THR A 150 -12.47 -29.38 -2.26
N PHE A 151 -11.69 -29.40 -1.17
CA PHE A 151 -10.74 -30.49 -0.91
C PHE A 151 -11.45 -31.82 -0.59
N SER A 152 -12.56 -31.76 0.14
CA SER A 152 -13.30 -32.96 0.57
C SER A 152 -13.97 -33.71 -0.59
N SER A 153 -14.34 -33.00 -1.65
CA SER A 153 -14.96 -33.58 -2.86
C SER A 153 -13.96 -34.23 -3.81
N THR A 154 -12.67 -33.88 -3.75
CA THR A 154 -11.60 -34.56 -4.51
C THR A 154 -11.01 -35.76 -3.76
N THR A 155 -11.18 -35.82 -2.43
CA THR A 155 -10.72 -36.92 -1.57
C THR A 155 -11.73 -38.09 -1.46
N ARG A 156 -12.84 -38.05 -2.20
CA ARG A 156 -13.77 -39.19 -2.35
C ARG A 156 -13.68 -39.82 -3.72
#